data_AF-W8YR33-F1
#
_entry.id   AF-W8YR33-F1
#
_cell.length_a   1.000
_cell.length_b   1.000
_cell.length_c   1.000
_cell.angle_alpha   90.00
_cell.angle_beta   90.00
_cell.angle_gamma   90.00
#
_symmetry.space_group_name_H-M   'P 1'
#
loop_
_entity.id
_entity.type
_entity.pdbx_description
1 polymer ?
#
loop_
_entity_poly.entity_id
_entity_poly.type
_entity_poly.pdbx_seq_one_letter_code
_entity_poly.pdbx_strand_id
1 'polypeptide(L)'
;MTTLIDPKAGAHFTTGKIFVTPHACDEAAKDFGVDRSKAPMYVMDQLRRASFIADIVNEDGRPSRLFGYKRMAIVVAPDTATVITVYPRHQANSGVSETVQKALLRALKSANRKEKLAEKRINVAIAQLNVELANCELKKAKSESRTVIATMSQRQDDIRRAISELERELLAIKREKTTLANDIVMYL
;
A
#
# COMPACT_ATOMS: atom_id res chain seq x y z
N MET A 1 0.03 4.30 -7.73
CA MET A 1 -0.56 3.70 -6.51
C MET A 1 -1.50 2.61 -6.96
N THR A 2 -1.10 1.36 -6.81
CA THR A 2 -1.89 0.20 -7.25
C THR A 2 -2.21 -0.59 -5.99
N THR A 3 -3.31 -0.25 -5.34
CA THR A 3 -3.86 -1.08 -4.27
C THR A 3 -4.17 -2.44 -4.89
N LEU A 4 -3.55 -3.51 -4.38
CA LEU A 4 -3.94 -4.90 -4.65
C LEU A 4 -5.30 -5.15 -3.99
N ILE A 5 -6.32 -4.45 -4.48
CA ILE A 5 -7.71 -4.88 -4.39
C ILE A 5 -7.81 -6.05 -5.36
N ASP A 6 -8.46 -7.13 -4.93
CA ASP A 6 -8.84 -8.25 -5.80
C ASP A 6 -9.19 -7.73 -7.21
N PRO A 7 -8.52 -8.20 -8.28
CA PRO A 7 -8.82 -7.75 -9.65
C PRO A 7 -10.27 -8.03 -10.07
N LYS A 8 -11.04 -8.79 -9.26
CA LYS A 8 -12.47 -9.05 -9.43
C LYS A 8 -13.37 -8.28 -8.46
N ALA A 9 -12.86 -7.41 -7.58
CA ALA A 9 -13.70 -6.57 -6.74
C ALA A 9 -14.62 -5.72 -7.64
N GLY A 10 -15.92 -5.88 -7.45
CA GLY A 10 -16.95 -5.27 -8.30
C GLY A 10 -17.25 -5.97 -9.63
N ALA A 11 -16.45 -6.94 -10.08
CA ALA A 11 -16.75 -7.74 -11.25
C ALA A 11 -17.87 -8.77 -11.01
N HIS A 12 -18.16 -9.11 -9.74
CA HIS A 12 -19.18 -10.09 -9.36
C HIS A 12 -20.63 -9.67 -9.70
N PHE A 13 -20.90 -8.37 -9.90
CA PHE A 13 -22.27 -7.84 -10.09
C PHE A 13 -22.37 -6.80 -11.23
N THR A 14 -21.54 -6.92 -12.27
CA THR A 14 -21.46 -5.95 -13.38
C THR A 14 -22.69 -5.90 -14.28
N THR A 15 -23.47 -6.99 -14.38
CA THR A 15 -24.57 -7.11 -15.37
C THR A 15 -25.94 -7.45 -14.77
N GLY A 16 -26.03 -7.64 -13.45
CA GLY A 16 -27.24 -8.13 -12.77
C GLY A 16 -27.99 -7.06 -11.97
N LYS A 17 -29.31 -7.22 -11.85
CA LYS A 17 -30.13 -6.49 -10.87
C LYS A 17 -29.75 -7.00 -9.46
N ILE A 18 -29.24 -6.09 -8.63
CA ILE A 18 -29.00 -6.36 -7.21
C ILE A 18 -30.31 -6.07 -6.49
N PHE A 19 -30.72 -6.98 -5.60
CA PHE A 19 -31.88 -6.77 -4.73
C PHE A 19 -31.38 -6.60 -3.30
N VAL A 20 -32.02 -5.70 -2.55
CA VAL A 20 -31.71 -5.48 -1.13
C VAL A 20 -32.97 -5.76 -0.35
N THR A 21 -32.88 -6.63 0.66
CA THR A 21 -34.03 -6.95 1.51
C THR A 21 -34.40 -5.74 2.38
N PRO A 22 -35.68 -5.62 2.81
CA PRO A 22 -36.08 -4.61 3.79
C PRO A 22 -35.26 -4.67 5.07
N HIS A 23 -34.90 -5.88 5.51
CA HIS A 23 -34.06 -6.10 6.68
C HIS A 23 -32.66 -5.48 6.53
N ALA A 24 -31.99 -5.70 5.38
CA ALA A 24 -30.70 -5.07 5.11
C ALA A 24 -30.77 -3.53 5.06
N CYS A 25 -31.89 -2.96 4.60
CA CYS A 25 -32.10 -1.52 4.63
C CYS A 25 -32.23 -0.98 6.07
N ASP A 26 -32.84 -1.75 6.96
CA ASP A 26 -33.05 -1.37 8.36
C ASP A 26 -31.74 -1.42 9.15
N GLU A 27 -30.95 -2.47 8.95
CA GLU A 27 -29.59 -2.56 9.52
C GLU A 27 -28.67 -1.48 8.96
N ALA A 28 -28.75 -1.18 7.65
CA ALA A 28 -28.00 -0.08 7.06
C ALA A 28 -28.34 1.28 7.70
N ALA A 29 -29.63 1.52 7.97
CA ALA A 29 -30.05 2.76 8.60
C ALA A 29 -29.61 2.86 10.06
N LYS A 30 -29.70 1.75 10.80
CA LYS A 30 -29.35 1.67 12.23
C LYS A 30 -27.84 1.74 12.46
N ASP A 31 -27.05 0.93 11.75
CA ASP A 31 -25.63 0.74 12.05
C ASP A 31 -24.73 1.72 11.28
N PHE A 32 -25.16 2.20 10.12
CA PHE A 32 -24.38 3.12 9.27
C PHE A 32 -24.96 4.54 9.23
N GLY A 33 -26.09 4.80 9.91
CA GLY A 33 -26.70 6.13 10.02
C GLY A 33 -27.22 6.69 8.69
N VAL A 34 -27.53 5.81 7.72
CA VAL A 34 -28.05 6.21 6.41
C VAL A 34 -29.57 6.36 6.48
N ASP A 35 -30.13 7.35 5.79
CA ASP A 35 -31.58 7.44 5.67
C ASP A 35 -32.14 6.17 4.99
N ARG A 36 -33.19 5.57 5.58
CA ARG A 36 -33.83 4.33 5.09
C ARG A 36 -34.24 4.45 3.63
N SER A 37 -34.64 5.63 3.17
CA SER A 37 -35.00 5.90 1.77
C SER A 37 -33.82 5.72 0.80
N LYS A 38 -32.59 6.00 1.27
CA LYS A 38 -31.33 5.93 0.50
C LYS A 38 -30.54 4.64 0.76
N ALA A 39 -30.89 3.89 1.80
CA ALA A 39 -30.23 2.65 2.21
C ALA A 39 -30.08 1.61 1.07
N PRO A 40 -31.09 1.33 0.22
CA PRO A 40 -30.94 0.36 -0.86
C PRO A 40 -29.80 0.75 -1.83
N MET A 41 -29.76 2.01 -2.24
CA MET A 41 -28.76 2.51 -3.18
C MET A 41 -27.36 2.53 -2.55
N TYR A 42 -27.27 2.90 -1.28
CA TYR A 42 -26.02 2.88 -0.52
C TYR A 42 -25.44 1.46 -0.42
N VAL A 43 -26.25 0.47 -0.02
CA VAL A 43 -25.82 -0.93 0.10
C VAL A 43 -25.38 -1.50 -1.25
N MET A 44 -26.10 -1.16 -2.34
CA MET A 44 -25.71 -1.57 -3.69
C MET A 44 -24.36 -0.99 -4.13
N ASP A 45 -24.09 0.29 -3.85
CA ASP A 45 -22.80 0.92 -4.16
C ASP A 45 -21.66 0.26 -3.38
N GLN A 46 -21.87 0.00 -2.08
CA GLN A 46 -20.87 -0.69 -1.26
C GLN A 46 -20.62 -2.12 -1.76
N LEU A 47 -21.68 -2.87 -2.11
CA LEU A 47 -21.53 -4.23 -2.65
C LEU A 47 -20.78 -4.26 -3.98
N ARG A 48 -21.03 -3.30 -4.87
CA ARG A 48 -20.29 -3.17 -6.14
C ARG A 48 -18.80 -2.88 -5.93
N ARG A 49 -18.40 -2.41 -4.76
CA ARG A 49 -17.00 -2.13 -4.43
C ARG A 49 -16.40 -3.18 -3.50
N ALA A 50 -17.23 -4.09 -3.00
CA ALA A 50 -16.84 -5.11 -2.05
C ALA A 50 -16.08 -6.25 -2.73
N SER A 51 -15.18 -6.85 -1.95
CA SER A 51 -14.47 -8.07 -2.32
C SER A 51 -15.20 -9.26 -1.73
N PHE A 52 -15.25 -10.35 -2.49
CA PHE A 52 -15.69 -11.65 -1.95
C PHE A 52 -14.69 -12.13 -0.91
N ILE A 53 -15.18 -12.57 0.25
CA ILE A 53 -14.34 -13.08 1.34
C ILE A 53 -14.44 -14.61 1.40
N ALA A 54 -15.65 -15.14 1.58
CA ALA A 54 -15.89 -16.56 1.75
C ALA A 54 -17.37 -16.91 1.60
N ASP A 55 -17.65 -18.18 1.34
CA ASP A 55 -18.96 -18.78 1.60
C ASP A 55 -19.11 -19.02 3.11
N ILE A 56 -20.22 -18.55 3.67
CA ILE A 56 -20.55 -18.62 5.08
C ILE A 56 -21.91 -19.29 5.28
N VAL A 57 -22.17 -19.68 6.53
CA VAL A 57 -23.50 -20.11 6.96
C VAL A 57 -24.09 -18.95 7.78
N ASN A 58 -25.26 -18.46 7.39
CA ASN A 58 -25.95 -17.40 8.11
C ASN A 58 -26.51 -17.91 9.45
N GLU A 59 -27.01 -16.99 10.28
CA GLU A 59 -27.65 -17.30 11.56
C GLU A 59 -28.82 -18.29 11.41
N ASP A 60 -29.52 -18.26 10.27
CA ASP A 60 -30.61 -19.21 9.94
C ASP A 60 -30.13 -20.59 9.46
N GLY A 61 -28.83 -20.88 9.51
CA GLY A 61 -28.25 -22.14 9.03
C GLY A 61 -28.19 -22.27 7.50
N ARG A 62 -28.51 -21.22 6.75
CA ARG A 62 -28.51 -21.23 5.28
C ARG A 62 -27.15 -20.84 4.70
N PRO A 63 -26.69 -21.49 3.62
CA PRO A 63 -25.48 -21.09 2.93
C PRO A 63 -25.65 -19.69 2.33
N SER A 64 -24.61 -18.89 2.36
CA SER A 64 -24.58 -17.51 1.87
C SER A 64 -23.16 -17.06 1.58
N ARG A 65 -23.02 -15.93 0.91
CA ARG A 65 -21.74 -15.36 0.49
C ARG A 65 -21.44 -14.12 1.29
N LEU A 66 -20.25 -14.06 1.87
CA LEU A 66 -19.76 -12.90 2.60
C LEU A 66 -18.91 -12.03 1.70
N PHE A 67 -19.30 -10.77 1.60
CA PHE A 67 -18.54 -9.71 0.95
C PHE A 67 -18.10 -8.69 2.01
N GLY A 68 -16.94 -8.06 1.78
CA GLY A 68 -16.42 -7.04 2.69
C GLY A 68 -15.97 -5.79 1.97
N TYR A 69 -16.33 -4.63 2.52
CA TYR A 69 -15.84 -3.33 2.07
C TYR A 69 -15.80 -2.32 3.22
N LYS A 70 -14.67 -1.65 3.44
CA LYS A 70 -14.52 -0.58 4.47
C LYS A 70 -15.16 -0.92 5.84
N ARG A 71 -14.84 -2.11 6.40
CA ARG A 71 -15.40 -2.61 7.67
C ARG A 71 -16.91 -2.88 7.66
N MET A 72 -17.55 -2.87 6.49
CA MET A 72 -18.92 -3.35 6.29
C MET A 72 -18.87 -4.80 5.80
N ALA A 73 -19.54 -5.69 6.52
CA ALA A 73 -19.82 -7.04 6.08
C ALA A 73 -21.18 -7.05 5.37
N ILE A 74 -21.22 -7.62 4.17
CA ILE A 74 -22.42 -7.71 3.34
C ILE A 74 -22.68 -9.18 3.07
N VAL A 75 -23.83 -9.67 3.51
CA VAL A 75 -24.23 -11.06 3.35
C VAL A 75 -25.18 -11.15 2.17
N VAL A 76 -24.82 -11.96 1.18
CA VAL A 76 -25.56 -12.14 -0.06
C VAL A 76 -26.02 -13.59 -0.17
N ALA A 77 -27.21 -13.82 -0.71
CA ALA A 77 -27.68 -15.16 -1.03
C ALA A 77 -26.70 -15.90 -1.99
N PRO A 78 -26.65 -17.25 -1.93
CA PRO A 78 -25.71 -18.05 -2.71
C PRO A 78 -26.03 -17.97 -4.21
N ASP A 79 -27.30 -18.16 -4.57
CA ASP A 79 -27.73 -18.28 -5.97
C ASP A 79 -28.31 -16.98 -6.55
N THR A 80 -28.72 -16.05 -5.69
CA THR A 80 -29.34 -14.78 -6.10
C THR A 80 -28.47 -13.59 -5.72
N ALA A 81 -28.52 -12.51 -6.50
CA ALA A 81 -27.87 -11.23 -6.18
C ALA A 81 -28.68 -10.42 -5.14
N THR A 82 -29.16 -11.10 -4.09
CA THR A 82 -30.00 -10.52 -3.04
C THR A 82 -29.17 -10.35 -1.78
N VAL A 83 -29.04 -9.10 -1.31
CA VAL A 83 -28.41 -8.76 -0.03
C VAL A 83 -29.39 -9.07 1.10
N ILE A 84 -29.01 -9.98 1.98
CA ILE A 84 -29.82 -10.48 3.10
C ILE A 84 -29.69 -9.54 4.29
N THR A 85 -28.46 -9.22 4.68
CA THR A 85 -28.15 -8.36 5.83
C THR A 85 -26.81 -7.67 5.65
N VAL A 86 -26.61 -6.60 6.42
CA VAL A 86 -25.36 -5.83 6.48
C VAL A 86 -25.06 -5.52 7.93
N TYR A 87 -23.79 -5.57 8.32
CA TYR A 87 -23.39 -5.21 9.68
C TYR A 87 -21.94 -4.69 9.70
N PRO A 88 -21.60 -3.82 10.65
CA PRO A 88 -20.24 -3.32 10.79
C PRO A 88 -19.36 -4.35 11.50
N ARG A 89 -18.11 -4.45 11.06
CA ARG A 89 -17.05 -5.22 11.71
C ARG A 89 -16.02 -4.27 12.30
N HIS A 90 -16.22 -3.93 13.57
CA HIS A 90 -15.31 -3.04 14.29
C HIS A 90 -14.08 -3.74 14.87
N GLN A 91 -14.17 -5.04 15.13
CA GLN A 91 -13.10 -5.82 15.74
C GLN A 91 -12.85 -7.11 14.94
N ALA A 92 -11.59 -7.34 14.59
CA ALA A 92 -11.13 -8.63 14.10
C ALA A 92 -10.92 -9.58 15.29
N ASN A 93 -10.98 -10.89 15.02
CA ASN A 93 -10.54 -11.88 16.00
C ASN A 93 -9.07 -11.58 16.40
N SER A 94 -8.80 -11.55 17.71
CA SER A 94 -7.50 -11.15 18.27
C SER A 94 -6.33 -11.94 17.67
N GLY A 95 -6.51 -13.25 17.43
CA GLY A 95 -5.48 -14.09 16.82
C GLY A 95 -5.16 -13.74 15.36
N VAL A 96 -6.16 -13.28 14.60
CA VAL A 96 -5.94 -12.82 13.21
C VAL A 96 -5.30 -11.44 13.21
N SER A 97 -5.78 -10.53 14.07
CA SER A 97 -5.23 -9.18 14.21
C SER A 97 -3.75 -9.21 14.60
N GLU A 98 -3.37 -10.03 15.57
CA GLU A 98 -1.98 -10.15 16.01
C GLU A 98 -1.09 -10.72 14.90
N THR A 99 -1.59 -11.69 14.13
CA THR A 99 -0.85 -12.29 13.01
C THR A 99 -0.59 -11.27 11.90
N VAL A 100 -1.62 -10.51 11.52
CA VAL A 100 -1.52 -9.44 10.52
C VAL A 100 -0.56 -8.36 11.02
N GLN A 101 -0.70 -7.90 12.27
CA GLN A 101 0.19 -6.92 12.87
C GLN A 101 1.65 -7.39 12.87
N LYS A 102 1.91 -8.66 13.23
CA LYS A 102 3.26 -9.25 13.16
C LYS A 102 3.80 -9.26 11.74
N ALA A 103 2.98 -9.59 10.73
CA ALA A 103 3.39 -9.56 9.33
C ALA A 103 3.75 -8.14 8.86
N LEU A 104 2.92 -7.15 9.18
CA LEU A 104 3.16 -5.74 8.85
C LEU A 104 4.44 -5.21 9.52
N LEU A 105 4.63 -5.49 10.81
CA LEU A 105 5.85 -5.11 11.53
C LEU A 105 7.11 -5.80 10.98
N ARG A 106 7.00 -7.06 10.54
CA ARG A 106 8.11 -7.77 9.87
C ARG A 106 8.47 -7.11 8.54
N ALA A 107 7.49 -6.72 7.73
CA ALA A 107 7.72 -6.01 6.48
C ALA A 107 8.43 -4.67 6.73
N LEU A 108 7.97 -3.88 7.71
CA LEU A 108 8.62 -2.63 8.10
C LEU A 108 10.04 -2.84 8.62
N LYS A 109 10.28 -3.90 9.40
CA LYS A 109 11.62 -4.26 9.89
C LYS A 109 12.56 -4.63 8.74
N SER A 110 12.05 -5.33 7.72
CA SER A 110 12.80 -5.65 6.51
C SER A 110 13.18 -4.38 5.74
N ALA A 111 12.23 -3.48 5.52
CA ALA A 111 12.48 -2.19 4.87
C ALA A 111 13.52 -1.34 5.62
N ASN A 112 13.44 -1.27 6.96
CA ASN A 112 14.44 -0.60 7.78
C ASN A 112 15.85 -1.21 7.65
N ARG A 113 15.95 -2.54 7.53
CA ARG A 113 17.25 -3.20 7.31
C ARG A 113 17.81 -2.87 5.92
N LYS A 114 16.96 -2.89 4.88
CA LYS A 114 17.33 -2.53 3.50
C LYS A 114 17.86 -1.09 3.45
N GLU A 115 17.17 -0.15 4.09
CA GLU A 115 17.63 1.25 4.20
C GLU A 115 18.99 1.35 4.87
N LYS A 116 19.18 0.75 6.05
CA LYS A 116 20.46 0.82 6.78
C LYS A 116 21.64 0.24 5.99
N LEU A 117 21.41 -0.88 5.29
CA LEU A 117 22.43 -1.50 4.45
C LEU A 117 22.78 -0.62 3.23
N ALA A 118 21.76 -0.07 2.57
CA ALA A 118 21.95 0.83 1.45
C ALA A 118 22.67 2.12 1.86
N GLU A 119 22.27 2.73 2.98
CA GLU A 119 22.89 3.93 3.54
C GLU A 119 24.37 3.70 3.85
N LYS A 120 24.72 2.59 4.51
CA LYS A 120 26.13 2.26 4.77
C LYS A 120 26.92 2.09 3.47
N ARG A 121 26.40 1.32 2.50
CA ARG A 121 27.07 1.07 1.21
C ARG A 121 27.27 2.37 0.43
N ILE A 122 26.22 3.18 0.32
CA ILE A 122 26.22 4.44 -0.41
C ILE A 122 27.16 5.45 0.24
N ASN A 123 27.16 5.57 1.56
CA ASN A 123 28.06 6.48 2.28
C ASN A 123 29.53 6.11 2.07
N VAL A 124 29.86 4.81 2.04
CA VAL A 124 31.22 4.34 1.72
C VAL A 124 31.59 4.69 0.29
N ALA A 125 30.69 4.48 -0.68
CA ALA A 125 30.93 4.82 -2.09
C ALA A 125 31.12 6.35 -2.29
N ILE A 126 30.28 7.17 -1.65
CA ILE A 126 30.41 8.64 -1.69
C ILE A 126 31.75 9.06 -1.06
N ALA A 127 32.15 8.46 0.06
CA ALA A 127 33.44 8.77 0.68
C ALA A 127 34.63 8.44 -0.24
N GLN A 128 34.60 7.29 -0.93
CA GLN A 128 35.61 6.94 -1.94
C GLN A 128 35.66 7.93 -3.10
N LEU A 129 34.49 8.29 -3.64
CA LEU A 129 34.36 9.30 -4.70
C LEU A 129 34.87 10.68 -4.25
N ASN A 130 34.66 11.07 -3.00
CA ASN A 130 35.19 12.33 -2.46
C ASN A 130 36.72 12.32 -2.34
N VAL A 131 37.32 11.17 -2.01
CA VAL A 131 38.79 11.02 -2.05
C VAL A 131 39.30 11.16 -3.49
N GLU A 132 38.64 10.55 -4.47
CA GLU A 132 38.98 10.73 -5.89
C GLU A 132 38.83 12.19 -6.35
N LEU A 133 37.77 12.86 -5.91
CA LEU A 133 37.53 14.27 -6.20
C LEU A 133 38.67 15.16 -5.68
N ALA A 134 39.06 14.98 -4.42
CA ALA A 134 40.16 15.71 -3.79
C ALA A 134 41.50 15.43 -4.50
N ASN A 135 41.74 14.20 -4.94
CA ASN A 135 42.92 13.85 -5.74
C ASN A 135 42.92 14.56 -7.11
N CYS A 136 41.76 14.69 -7.76
CA CYS A 136 41.64 15.44 -9.01
C CYS A 136 41.90 16.95 -8.77
N GLU A 137 41.39 17.51 -7.68
CA GLU A 137 41.66 18.90 -7.26
C GLU A 137 43.16 19.14 -7.03
N LEU A 138 43.83 18.23 -6.31
CA LEU A 138 45.27 18.32 -6.06
C LEU A 138 46.07 18.27 -7.36
N LYS A 139 45.73 17.35 -8.28
CA LYS A 139 46.41 17.25 -9.59
C LYS A 139 46.21 18.49 -10.44
N LYS A 140 45.01 19.08 -10.42
CA LYS A 140 44.70 20.34 -11.10
C LYS A 140 45.52 21.50 -10.53
N ALA A 141 45.63 21.60 -9.20
CA ALA A 141 46.42 22.64 -8.54
C ALA A 141 47.93 22.53 -8.80
N LYS A 142 48.44 21.30 -8.98
CA LYS A 142 49.87 21.05 -9.28
C LYS A 142 50.25 21.21 -10.75
N SER A 143 49.28 21.20 -11.66
CA SER A 143 49.56 21.15 -13.10
C SER A 143 49.37 22.50 -13.75
N GLU A 144 50.35 22.93 -14.55
CA GLU A 144 50.24 24.12 -15.40
C GLU A 144 49.69 23.78 -16.81
N SER A 145 49.55 22.49 -17.12
CA SER A 145 49.06 22.03 -18.42
C SER A 145 47.55 22.21 -18.55
N ARG A 146 47.13 23.03 -19.52
CA ARG A 146 45.71 23.26 -19.83
C ARG A 146 44.95 21.96 -20.12
N THR A 147 45.59 21.01 -20.80
CA THR A 147 44.97 19.72 -21.12
C THR A 147 44.71 18.89 -19.86
N VAL A 148 45.68 18.82 -18.95
CA VAL A 148 45.53 18.09 -17.68
C VAL A 148 44.44 18.74 -16.82
N ILE A 149 44.44 20.07 -16.73
CA ILE A 149 43.41 20.83 -16.02
C ILE A 149 42.01 20.54 -16.57
N ALA A 150 41.85 20.51 -17.90
CA ALA A 150 40.56 20.21 -18.54
C ALA A 150 40.11 18.77 -18.25
N THR A 151 40.99 17.79 -18.41
CA THR A 151 40.68 16.38 -18.14
C THR A 151 40.30 16.15 -16.67
N MET A 152 41.03 16.76 -15.73
CA MET A 152 40.69 16.64 -14.30
C MET A 152 39.38 17.35 -13.97
N SER A 153 39.06 18.47 -14.61
CA SER A 153 37.78 19.15 -14.42
C SER A 153 36.60 18.30 -14.92
N GLN A 154 36.74 17.68 -16.10
CA GLN A 154 35.74 16.75 -16.60
C GLN A 154 35.54 15.57 -15.63
N ARG A 155 36.64 15.01 -15.10
CA ARG A 155 36.56 13.90 -14.13
C ARG A 155 35.86 14.31 -12.83
N GLN A 156 36.07 15.54 -12.36
CA GLN A 156 35.36 16.08 -11.20
C GLN A 156 33.85 16.14 -11.44
N ASP A 157 33.44 16.59 -12.63
CA ASP A 157 32.03 16.67 -13.00
C ASP A 157 31.39 15.27 -13.09
N ASP A 158 32.10 14.29 -13.65
CA ASP A 158 31.63 12.89 -13.69
C ASP A 158 31.45 12.31 -12.27
N ILE A 159 32.41 12.56 -11.37
CA ILE A 159 32.34 12.13 -9.98
C ILE A 159 31.14 12.78 -9.26
N ARG A 160 30.94 14.09 -9.45
CA ARG A 160 29.79 14.81 -8.86
C ARG A 160 28.46 14.26 -9.35
N ARG A 161 28.35 13.89 -10.62
CA ARG A 161 27.16 13.21 -11.17
C ARG A 161 26.93 11.87 -10.48
N ALA A 162 27.97 11.04 -10.35
CA ALA A 162 27.87 9.75 -9.68
C ALA A 162 27.43 9.87 -8.22
N ILE A 163 27.96 10.87 -7.47
CA ILE A 163 27.50 11.15 -6.10
C ILE A 163 26.02 11.51 -6.09
N SER A 164 25.57 12.39 -6.99
CA SER A 164 24.15 12.77 -7.06
C SER A 164 23.24 11.59 -7.40
N GLU A 165 23.68 10.66 -8.23
CA GLU A 165 22.94 9.42 -8.54
C GLU A 165 22.79 8.52 -7.31
N LEU A 166 23.87 8.33 -6.55
CA LEU A 166 23.86 7.57 -5.30
C LEU A 166 22.94 8.19 -4.24
N GLU A 167 22.93 9.52 -4.12
CA GLU A 167 22.03 10.23 -3.21
C GLU A 167 20.55 10.07 -3.62
N ARG A 168 20.25 10.10 -4.93
CA ARG A 168 18.90 9.84 -5.45
C ARG A 168 18.46 8.40 -5.18
N GLU A 169 19.36 7.43 -5.31
CA GLU A 169 19.10 6.03 -4.97
C GLU A 169 18.72 5.89 -3.48
N LEU A 170 19.51 6.50 -2.58
CA LEU A 170 19.21 6.48 -1.15
C LEU A 170 17.86 7.13 -0.83
N LEU A 171 17.56 8.26 -1.46
CA LEU A 171 16.27 8.95 -1.28
C LEU A 171 15.09 8.10 -1.76
N ALA A 172 15.24 7.36 -2.86
CA ALA A 172 14.20 6.45 -3.36
C ALA A 172 13.90 5.34 -2.36
N ILE A 173 14.93 4.73 -1.76
CA ILE A 173 14.77 3.69 -0.73
C ILE A 173 14.10 4.25 0.53
N LYS A 174 14.49 5.46 0.95
CA LYS A 174 13.84 6.16 2.09
C LYS A 174 12.36 6.42 1.81
N ARG A 175 12.01 6.85 0.60
CA ARG A 175 10.62 7.06 0.17
C ARG A 175 9.83 5.75 0.14
N GLU A 176 10.40 4.67 -0.39
CA GLU A 176 9.75 3.34 -0.42
C GLU A 176 9.34 2.90 1.01
N LYS A 177 10.24 3.08 1.98
CA LYS A 177 9.94 2.83 3.39
C LYS A 177 8.84 3.74 3.94
N THR A 178 8.88 5.04 3.65
CA THR A 178 7.85 5.99 4.11
C THR A 178 6.49 5.63 3.54
N THR A 179 6.41 5.26 2.26
CA THR A 179 5.17 4.80 1.63
C THR A 179 4.67 3.53 2.33
N LEU A 180 5.53 2.53 2.53
CA LEU A 180 5.17 1.31 3.26
C LEU A 180 4.66 1.62 4.68
N ALA A 181 5.31 2.53 5.40
CA ALA A 181 4.90 2.92 6.75
C ALA A 181 3.51 3.58 6.74
N ASN A 182 3.25 4.48 5.79
CA ASN A 182 1.94 5.10 5.61
C ASN A 182 0.86 4.08 5.24
N ASP A 183 1.18 3.12 4.38
CA ASP A 183 0.25 2.07 3.99
C ASP A 183 -0.10 1.16 5.18
N ILE A 184 0.87 0.86 6.05
CA ILE A 184 0.63 0.09 7.28
C ILE A 184 -0.37 0.78 8.21
N VAL A 185 -0.37 2.12 8.29
CA VAL A 185 -1.34 2.87 9.12
C VAL A 185 -2.78 2.56 8.71
N MET A 186 -3.06 2.28 7.44
CA MET A 186 -4.41 1.93 6.97
C MET A 186 -4.93 0.61 7.56
N TYR A 187 -4.04 -0.25 8.06
CA TYR A 187 -4.36 -1.57 8.59
C TYR A 187 -4.31 -1.65 10.12
N LEU A 188 -3.89 -0.58 10.80
CA LEU A 188 -3.91 -0.44 12.26
C LEU A 188 -5.18 0.29 12.71
#